data_AF-A0A8J2S1T7-F1
#
_entry.id   AF-A0A8J2S1T7-F1
#
_cell.length_a   1.000
_cell.length_b   1.000
_cell.length_c   1.000
_cell.angle_alpha   90.00
_cell.angle_beta   90.00
_cell.angle_gamma   90.00
#
_symmetry.space_group_name_H-M   'P 1'
#
loop_
_entity.id
_entity.type
_entity.pdbx_description
1 polymer ?
#
loop_
_entity_poly.entity_id
_entity_poly.type
_entity_poly.pdbx_seq_one_letter_code
_entity_poly.pdbx_strand_id
1 'polypeptide(L)'
;MPGPLKVSKSIVTMDSEDQEEIANYPAEILNTFDVSDLPTHELQFKVGAIVILLKNIDSRQGLCNGTKLLITFLTDNVIVATIAAGKNKG
;
A
#
# COMPACT_ATOMS: atom_id res chain seq x y z
N MET A 1 -21.21 10.40 -1.77
CA MET A 1 -20.44 10.47 -3.03
C MET A 1 -19.03 10.00 -2.74
N PRO A 2 -18.45 9.06 -3.52
CA PRO A 2 -17.03 8.72 -3.39
C PRO A 2 -16.18 9.98 -3.64
N GLY A 3 -15.11 10.15 -2.86
CA GLY A 3 -14.26 11.35 -2.88
C GLY A 3 -13.45 11.50 -4.18
N PRO A 4 -12.71 12.62 -4.33
CA PRO A 4 -11.86 12.85 -5.50
C PRO A 4 -10.81 11.74 -5.64
N LEU A 5 -10.47 11.42 -6.88
CA LEU A 5 -9.38 10.50 -7.20
C LEU A 5 -8.05 11.10 -6.75
N LYS A 6 -7.24 10.32 -6.05
CA LYS A 6 -5.85 10.65 -5.78
C LYS A 6 -4.92 9.71 -6.54
N VAL A 7 -3.98 10.31 -7.25
CA VAL A 7 -2.92 9.59 -7.97
C VAL A 7 -1.65 9.72 -7.15
N SER A 8 -1.09 8.59 -6.72
CA SER A 8 0.17 8.51 -6.02
C SER A 8 1.19 7.80 -6.91
N LYS A 9 2.39 8.34 -7.03
CA LYS A 9 3.48 7.67 -7.75
C LYS A 9 4.09 6.61 -6.84
N SER A 10 4.34 5.42 -7.39
CA SER A 10 5.11 4.40 -6.66
C SER A 10 6.53 4.91 -6.41
N ILE A 11 7.02 4.75 -5.19
CA ILE A 11 8.38 5.12 -4.80
C ILE A 11 9.30 3.94 -5.14
N VAL A 12 10.23 4.16 -6.06
CA VAL A 12 11.20 3.14 -6.53
C VAL A 12 12.47 3.15 -5.66
N THR A 13 12.70 4.23 -4.91
CA THR A 13 13.85 4.44 -4.06
C THR A 13 13.42 5.19 -2.80
N MET A 14 13.73 4.66 -1.61
CA MET A 14 13.53 5.41 -0.37
C MET A 14 14.52 6.57 -0.29
N ASP A 15 14.00 7.76 0.02
CA ASP A 15 14.77 8.96 0.32
C ASP A 15 14.58 9.27 1.80
N SER A 16 15.47 8.73 2.63
CA SER A 16 15.50 8.91 4.09
C SER A 16 16.95 9.15 4.51
N GLU A 17 17.16 9.96 5.55
CA GLU A 17 18.48 10.16 6.15
C GLU A 17 18.86 8.98 7.08
N ASP A 18 17.88 8.15 7.45
CA ASP A 18 18.04 7.01 8.34
C ASP A 18 18.48 5.76 7.56
N GLN A 19 19.75 5.37 7.73
CA GLN A 19 20.34 4.22 7.04
C GLN A 19 19.65 2.89 7.36
N GLU A 20 19.07 2.73 8.55
CA GLU A 20 18.30 1.52 8.89
C GLU A 20 16.97 1.45 8.12
N GLU A 21 16.32 2.59 7.87
CA GLU A 21 15.08 2.65 7.10
C GLU A 21 15.36 2.33 5.62
N ILE A 22 16.43 2.89 5.07
CA ILE A 22 16.92 2.57 3.72
C ILE A 22 17.28 1.07 3.60
N ALA A 23 17.93 0.50 4.63
CA ALA A 23 18.31 -0.91 4.64
C ALA A 23 17.12 -1.86 4.72
N ASN A 24 15.99 -1.43 5.28
CA ASN A 24 14.75 -2.21 5.32
C ASN A 24 14.04 -2.27 3.95
N TYR A 25 14.31 -1.32 3.05
CA TYR A 25 13.70 -1.25 1.72
C TYR A 25 14.73 -0.87 0.64
N PRO A 26 15.75 -1.71 0.41
CA PRO A 26 16.75 -1.47 -0.63
C PRO A 26 16.07 -1.40 -2.00
N ALA A 27 16.61 -0.57 -2.89
CA ALA A 27 16.08 -0.38 -4.24
C ALA A 27 15.94 -1.71 -5.01
N GLU A 28 16.78 -2.70 -4.74
CA GLU A 28 16.70 -4.04 -5.33
C GLU A 28 15.45 -4.82 -4.90
N ILE A 29 14.99 -4.61 -3.65
CA ILE A 29 13.72 -5.15 -3.15
C ILE A 29 12.53 -4.36 -3.72
N LEU A 30 12.67 -3.05 -3.90
CA LEU A 30 11.65 -2.21 -4.54
C LEU A 30 11.50 -2.54 -6.04
N ASN A 31 12.62 -2.82 -6.72
CA ASN A 31 12.67 -3.20 -8.13
C ASN A 31 12.24 -4.65 -8.38
N THR A 32 12.25 -5.53 -7.37
CA THR A 32 11.61 -6.85 -7.47
C THR A 32 10.09 -6.79 -7.37
N PHE A 33 9.51 -5.64 -7.01
CA PHE A 33 8.10 -5.34 -7.26
C PHE A 33 7.87 -4.75 -8.64
N ASP A 34 8.74 -5.03 -9.62
CA ASP A 34 8.34 -4.99 -11.02
C ASP A 34 7.28 -6.08 -11.25
N VAL A 35 6.12 -5.86 -10.66
CA VAL A 35 4.91 -6.61 -10.93
C VAL A 35 4.61 -6.20 -12.35
N SER A 36 4.96 -7.07 -13.29
CA SER A 36 4.79 -6.85 -14.72
C SER A 36 3.31 -6.59 -15.12
N ASP A 37 2.40 -6.73 -14.15
CA ASP A 37 0.96 -6.45 -14.22
C ASP A 37 0.50 -5.21 -13.42
N LEU A 38 1.36 -4.53 -12.66
CA LEU A 38 1.05 -3.23 -12.07
C LEU A 38 1.58 -2.14 -12.99
N PRO A 39 0.75 -1.18 -13.43
CA PRO A 39 1.22 -0.09 -14.27
C PRO A 39 2.33 0.61 -13.52
N THR A 40 3.52 0.53 -14.09
CA THR A 40 4.68 1.25 -13.61
C THR A 40 4.23 2.72 -13.52
N HIS A 41 4.38 3.30 -12.33
CA HIS A 41 4.35 4.74 -12.04
C HIS A 41 3.07 5.39 -11.49
N GLU A 42 1.88 4.77 -11.46
CA GLU A 42 0.69 5.44 -10.88
C GLU A 42 -0.29 4.50 -10.17
N LEU A 43 -0.42 4.67 -8.85
CA LEU A 43 -1.47 4.08 -8.05
C LEU A 43 -2.61 5.07 -7.90
N GLN A 44 -3.79 4.65 -8.33
CA GLN A 44 -5.01 5.45 -8.29
C GLN A 44 -5.91 4.99 -7.15
N PHE A 45 -6.12 5.86 -6.16
CA PHE A 45 -6.92 5.56 -4.98
C PHE A 45 -8.10 6.53 -4.84
N LYS A 46 -9.20 6.05 -4.26
CA LYS A 46 -10.36 6.87 -3.87
C LYS A 46 -10.75 6.55 -2.45
N VAL A 47 -11.21 7.55 -1.70
CA VAL A 47 -11.91 7.31 -0.44
C VAL A 47 -13.14 6.44 -0.70
N GLY A 48 -13.27 5.37 0.07
CA GLY A 48 -14.30 4.34 -0.10
C GLY A 48 -13.90 3.16 -1.00
N ALA A 49 -12.72 3.17 -1.61
CA ALA A 49 -12.23 2.02 -2.38
C ALA A 49 -11.69 0.92 -1.44
N ILE A 50 -11.83 -0.33 -1.88
CA ILE A 50 -11.18 -1.48 -1.25
C ILE A 50 -9.84 -1.71 -1.96
N VAL A 51 -8.76 -1.77 -1.18
CA VAL A 51 -7.42 -2.14 -1.64
C VAL A 51 -6.96 -3.43 -0.97
N ILE A 52 -5.97 -4.12 -1.55
CA ILE A 52 -5.44 -5.38 -1.03
C ILE A 52 -3.98 -5.17 -0.66
N LEU A 53 -3.59 -5.60 0.54
CA LEU A 53 -2.17 -5.65 0.94
C LEU A 53 -1.44 -6.72 0.13
N LEU A 54 -0.35 -6.33 -0.53
CA LEU A 54 0.49 -7.26 -1.32
C LEU A 54 1.69 -7.80 -0.52
N LYS A 55 2.00 -7.19 0.62
CA LYS A 55 3.05 -7.64 1.55
C LYS A 55 2.55 -7.61 2.98
N ASN A 56 3.21 -8.41 3.83
CA ASN A 56 2.97 -8.41 5.26
C ASN A 56 3.55 -7.14 5.88
N ILE A 57 2.73 -6.43 6.66
CA ILE A 57 3.15 -5.28 7.47
C ILE A 57 3.20 -5.70 8.93
N ASP A 58 2.08 -6.19 9.45
CA ASP A 58 1.97 -6.75 10.80
C ASP A 58 0.96 -7.88 10.79
N SER A 59 1.46 -9.10 10.63
CA SER A 59 0.61 -10.30 10.59
C SER A 59 -0.09 -10.58 11.91
N ARG A 60 0.43 -10.11 13.04
CA ARG A 60 -0.20 -10.30 14.37
C ARG A 60 -1.46 -9.46 14.51
N GLN A 61 -1.47 -8.30 13.86
CA GLN A 61 -2.63 -7.40 13.81
C GLN A 61 -3.54 -7.66 12.59
N GLY A 62 -3.28 -8.72 11.81
CA GLY A 62 -4.08 -9.07 10.64
C GLY A 62 -3.78 -8.21 9.39
N LEU A 63 -2.63 -7.52 9.36
CA LEU A 63 -2.14 -6.76 8.20
C LEU A 63 -1.15 -7.62 7.39
N CYS A 64 -1.65 -8.71 6.84
CA CYS A 64 -0.88 -9.63 5.99
C CYS A 64 -1.25 -9.51 4.51
N ASN A 65 -0.45 -10.14 3.65
CA ASN A 65 -0.76 -10.26 2.22
C ASN A 65 -2.17 -10.85 2.01
N GLY A 66 -2.95 -10.23 1.12
CA GLY A 66 -4.34 -10.58 0.83
C GLY A 66 -5.37 -9.85 1.70
N THR A 67 -4.95 -9.13 2.74
CA THR A 67 -5.86 -8.36 3.60
C THR A 67 -6.52 -7.24 2.81
N LYS A 68 -7.85 -7.19 2.85
CA LYS A 68 -8.66 -6.13 2.24
C LYS A 68 -8.78 -4.95 3.18
N LEU A 69 -8.45 -3.75 2.70
CA LEU A 69 -8.54 -2.51 3.46
C LEU A 69 -9.51 -1.54 2.77
N LEU A 70 -10.40 -0.93 3.54
CA LEU A 70 -11.27 0.15 3.09
C LEU A 70 -10.60 1.50 3.35
N ILE A 71 -10.31 2.25 2.29
CA ILE A 71 -9.73 3.59 2.38
C ILE A 71 -10.75 4.54 3.00
N THR A 72 -10.41 5.09 4.16
CA THR A 72 -11.24 6.08 4.87
C THR A 72 -10.75 7.50 4.63
N PHE A 73 -9.44 7.69 4.40
CA PHE A 73 -8.86 9.00 4.15
C PHE A 73 -7.53 8.91 3.37
N LEU A 74 -7.22 9.93 2.59
CA LEU A 74 -6.00 10.02 1.76
C LEU A 74 -5.31 11.37 1.98
N THR A 75 -4.04 11.34 2.36
CA THR A 75 -3.13 12.51 2.32
C THR A 75 -2.14 12.35 1.16
N ASP A 76 -1.16 13.24 1.02
CA ASP A 76 -0.17 13.18 -0.07
C ASP A 76 0.64 11.89 -0.03
N ASN A 77 1.06 11.47 1.16
CA ASN A 77 1.95 10.33 1.35
C ASN A 77 1.39 9.27 2.33
N VAL A 78 0.17 9.44 2.84
CA VAL A 78 -0.43 8.51 3.80
C VAL A 78 -1.81 8.06 3.34
N ILE A 79 -2.01 6.75 3.34
CA ILE A 79 -3.31 6.10 3.13
C ILE A 79 -3.83 5.69 4.50
N VAL A 80 -4.95 6.27 4.93
CA VAL A 80 -5.66 5.82 6.12
C VAL A 80 -6.74 4.85 5.66
N ALA A 81 -6.68 3.64 6.17
CA ALA A 81 -7.63 2.60 5.85
C ALA A 81 -7.96 1.76 7.07
N THR A 82 -9.10 1.11 7.04
CA THR A 82 -9.54 0.16 8.05
C THR A 82 -9.62 -1.23 7.45
N ILE A 83 -9.41 -2.28 8.25
CA ILE A 83 -9.59 -3.65 7.77
C ILE A 83 -11.05 -3.79 7.32
N ALA A 84 -11.25 -4.03 6.02
CA ALA A 84 -12.55 -4.29 5.47
C ALA A 84 -12.93 -5.70 5.93
N ALA A 85 -13.65 -5.79 7.06
CA ALA A 85 -14.07 -7.05 7.64
C ALA A 85 -14.94 -7.82 6.63
N GLY A 86 -14.30 -8.69 5.84
CA GLY A 86 -14.96 -9.83 5.21
C GLY A 86 -15.08 -10.92 6.26
N LYS A 87 -16.22 -11.62 6.31
CA LYS A 87 -16.30 -12.91 7.01
C LYS A 87 -15.26 -13.84 6.37
N ASN A 88 -14.08 -13.96 6.97
CA ASN A 88 -13.20 -15.09 6.73
C ASN A 88 -13.96 -16.32 7.29
N LYS A 89 -14.69 -17.03 6.43
CA LYS A 89 -14.93 -18.44 6.66
C LYS A 89 -13.59 -19.09 6.30
N GLY A 90 -12.89 -19.53 7.33
CA GLY A 90 -11.56 -20.14 7.22
C GLY A 90 -11.53 -21.39 6.37
#